data_AF-A0AAP0Q508-F1
#
_entry.id   AF-A0AAP0Q508-F1
#
_cell.length_a   1.000
_cell.length_b   1.000
_cell.length_c   1.000
_cell.angle_alpha   90.00
_cell.angle_beta   90.00
_cell.angle_gamma   90.00
#
_symmetry.space_group_name_H-M   'P 1'
#
loop_
_entity.id
_entity.type
_entity.pdbx_description
1 polymer ?
#
loop_
_entity_poly.entity_id
_entity_poly.type
_entity_poly.pdbx_seq_one_letter_code
_entity_poly.pdbx_strand_id
1 'polypeptide(L)'
;MSRDRERFDEVGKKIKRESDVSSTTTTTTTTDHNRMGRRHLLGPPPGTLNTITPCAACKLLRRRCAQECPFSPYFSPHEPHKFASVHKVFGASNVSKLLMEVPESQRADAANSLVYEANVRLRDPVYGCMGAISALQQQVQALQAELTAVRAEILKYKFRETAVAAAAAVVVVLI
;
A
#
# COMPACT_ATOMS: atom_id res chain seq x y z
N MET A 1 2.53 -20.68 25.59
CA MET A 1 1.59 -19.69 25.02
C MET A 1 2.21 -18.29 25.10
N SER A 2 3.37 -18.01 24.48
CA SER A 2 4.12 -16.79 24.83
C SER A 2 5.12 -16.25 23.79
N ARG A 3 4.93 -16.45 22.47
CA ARG A 3 5.83 -15.80 21.49
C ARG A 3 5.09 -15.22 20.28
N ASP A 4 4.07 -15.91 19.80
CA ASP A 4 3.32 -15.42 18.64
C ASP A 4 2.49 -14.18 18.96
N ARG A 5 1.94 -14.08 20.17
CA ARG A 5 1.10 -12.96 20.62
C ARG A 5 1.87 -11.63 20.74
N GLU A 6 3.16 -11.68 21.09
CA GLU A 6 4.01 -10.46 21.18
C GLU A 6 4.38 -9.92 19.79
N ARG A 7 4.47 -10.79 18.76
CA ARG A 7 4.78 -10.39 17.38
C ARG A 7 3.64 -9.63 16.70
N PHE A 8 2.40 -9.92 17.07
CA PHE A 8 1.22 -9.24 16.52
C PHE A 8 1.05 -7.81 17.07
N ASP A 9 1.46 -7.55 18.32
CA ASP A 9 1.41 -6.21 18.93
C ASP A 9 2.49 -5.25 18.36
N GLU A 10 3.60 -5.79 17.86
CA GLU A 10 4.69 -5.01 17.26
C GLU A 10 4.34 -4.46 15.87
N VAL A 11 3.52 -5.19 15.11
CA VAL A 11 3.02 -4.77 13.78
C VAL A 11 1.99 -3.63 13.91
N GLY A 12 1.13 -3.67 14.94
CA GLY A 12 0.12 -2.64 15.19
C GLY A 12 0.71 -1.27 15.59
N LYS A 13 1.86 -1.25 16.29
CA LYS A 13 2.54 0.00 16.67
C LYS A 13 3.24 0.72 15.51
N LYS A 14 3.62 -0.01 14.45
CA LYS A 14 4.37 0.57 13.32
C LYS A 14 3.49 1.42 12.39
N ILE A 15 2.19 1.11 12.32
CA ILE A 15 1.23 1.79 11.42
C ILE A 15 0.82 3.18 11.95
N LYS A 16 0.93 3.44 13.26
CA LYS A 16 0.46 4.70 13.88
C LYS A 16 1.51 5.82 13.93
N ARG A 17 2.78 5.58 13.59
CA ARG A 17 3.87 6.57 13.76
C ARG A 17 4.28 7.33 12.49
N GLU A 18 3.77 6.96 11.31
CA GLU A 18 4.19 7.60 10.05
C GLU A 18 3.27 8.75 9.61
N SER A 19 2.18 9.03 10.33
CA SER A 19 1.19 10.05 9.97
C SER A 19 1.45 11.47 10.51
N ASP A 20 2.45 11.70 11.36
CA ASP A 20 2.65 12.99 12.06
C ASP A 20 4.03 13.68 11.83
N VAL A 21 4.73 13.40 10.72
CA VAL A 21 5.95 14.15 10.33
C VAL A 21 5.83 14.64 8.89
N SER A 22 5.05 15.71 8.69
CA SER A 22 5.28 16.64 7.56
C SER A 22 4.52 17.96 7.72
N SER A 23 4.69 18.62 8.87
CA SER A 23 4.20 19.99 9.08
C SER A 23 5.10 20.73 10.07
N THR A 24 6.28 21.17 9.65
CA THR A 24 6.94 22.31 10.30
C THR A 24 7.83 23.06 9.32
N THR A 25 7.29 24.17 8.84
CA THR A 25 8.00 25.36 8.39
C THR A 25 9.00 25.84 9.44
N THR A 26 10.25 26.14 9.04
CA THR A 26 11.05 27.17 9.72
C THR A 26 12.00 27.85 8.75
N THR A 27 11.94 29.17 8.81
CA THR A 27 12.62 30.18 8.03
C THR A 27 14.04 30.44 8.52
N THR A 28 14.90 30.82 7.55
CA THR A 28 16.07 31.72 7.64
C THR A 28 17.31 31.33 8.47
N THR A 29 18.46 31.15 7.78
CA THR A 29 19.63 32.05 7.91
C THR A 29 20.63 31.87 6.77
N THR A 30 21.06 33.00 6.23
CA THR A 30 22.12 33.26 5.24
C THR A 30 23.50 32.82 5.73
N THR A 31 24.37 32.24 4.88
CA THR A 31 25.82 32.55 4.79
C THR A 31 26.42 31.97 3.50
N ASP A 32 27.04 32.83 2.70
CA ASP A 32 27.91 32.53 1.55
C ASP A 32 29.19 31.77 1.94
N HIS A 33 29.67 30.86 1.08
CA HIS A 33 31.00 30.95 0.43
C HIS A 33 31.43 29.66 -0.31
N ASN A 34 31.95 29.89 -1.52
CA ASN A 34 33.03 29.17 -2.22
C ASN A 34 32.72 28.12 -3.32
N ARG A 35 32.31 28.64 -4.49
CA ARG A 35 33.07 28.69 -5.76
C ARG A 35 34.21 27.67 -5.98
N MET A 36 34.05 26.75 -6.95
CA MET A 36 35.13 26.26 -7.83
C MET A 36 34.59 25.78 -9.19
N GLY A 37 35.21 26.27 -10.28
CA GLY A 37 35.39 25.50 -11.52
C GLY A 37 34.36 25.62 -12.64
N ARG A 38 34.49 26.66 -13.46
CA ARG A 38 33.80 26.87 -14.76
C ARG A 38 34.55 26.16 -15.89
N ARG A 39 33.87 25.32 -16.69
CA ARG A 39 34.24 25.00 -18.08
C ARG A 39 32.97 24.95 -18.95
N HIS A 40 32.81 25.93 -19.83
CA HIS A 40 31.80 25.94 -20.89
C HIS A 40 32.29 25.09 -22.08
N LEU A 41 31.38 24.46 -22.84
CA LEU A 41 31.15 24.71 -24.27
C LEU A 41 30.03 23.79 -24.84
N LEU A 42 29.20 24.35 -25.73
CA LEU A 42 27.97 23.87 -26.37
C LEU A 42 26.68 23.98 -25.52
N GLY A 43 26.06 25.17 -25.58
CA GLY A 43 24.73 25.44 -25.06
C GLY A 43 23.61 24.84 -25.94
N PRO A 44 22.49 24.38 -25.34
CA PRO A 44 21.34 23.86 -26.09
C PRO A 44 20.53 25.00 -26.74
N PRO A 45 19.75 24.69 -27.80
CA PRO A 45 19.01 25.68 -28.60
C PRO A 45 17.95 26.45 -27.80
N PRO A 46 17.50 27.62 -28.30
CA PRO A 46 16.51 28.46 -27.63
C PRO A 46 15.13 27.81 -27.73
N GLY A 47 14.79 27.08 -26.69
CA GLY A 47 13.48 26.51 -26.43
C GLY A 47 13.43 26.14 -24.95
N THR A 48 13.16 27.14 -24.11
CA THR A 48 12.80 27.01 -22.69
C THR A 48 13.49 25.85 -21.94
N LEU A 49 14.66 26.13 -21.36
CA LEU A 49 15.23 25.29 -20.31
C LEU A 49 14.31 25.35 -19.09
N ASN A 50 13.24 24.56 -19.12
CA ASN A 50 12.42 24.31 -17.96
C ASN A 50 13.32 23.59 -16.95
N THR A 51 13.64 24.25 -15.84
CA THR A 51 14.27 23.67 -14.65
C THR A 51 13.30 22.73 -13.93
N ILE A 52 12.59 21.88 -14.68
CA ILE A 52 11.67 20.89 -14.16
C ILE A 52 12.51 19.71 -13.74
N THR A 53 12.58 19.48 -12.43
CA THR A 53 13.08 18.25 -11.86
C THR A 53 12.36 17.09 -12.54
N PRO A 54 13.06 16.21 -13.28
CA PRO A 54 12.40 15.14 -14.01
C PRO A 54 11.73 14.19 -13.01
N CYS A 55 10.51 13.73 -13.32
CA CYS A 55 9.83 12.72 -12.52
C CYS A 55 10.65 11.42 -12.44
N ALA A 56 10.32 10.54 -11.49
CA ALA A 56 11.07 9.29 -11.30
C ALA A 56 11.13 8.45 -12.59
N ALA A 57 10.05 8.45 -13.38
CA ALA A 57 10.00 7.74 -14.66
C ALA A 57 10.99 8.29 -15.68
N CYS A 58 10.94 9.59 -15.95
CA CYS A 58 11.81 10.22 -16.93
C CYS A 58 13.28 10.15 -16.50
N LYS A 59 13.56 10.26 -15.19
CA LYS A 59 14.90 10.05 -14.63
C LYS A 59 15.40 8.62 -14.87
N LEU A 60 14.59 7.60 -14.59
CA LEU A 60 14.98 6.19 -14.81
C LEU A 60 15.16 5.86 -16.29
N LEU A 61 14.26 6.37 -17.16
CA LEU A 61 14.27 6.16 -18.60
C LEU A 61 15.27 7.06 -19.36
N ARG A 62 16.02 7.92 -18.65
CA ARG A 62 17.02 8.84 -19.22
C ARG A 62 16.48 9.72 -20.35
N ARG A 63 15.26 10.22 -20.21
CA ARG A 63 14.60 11.11 -21.19
C ARG A 63 14.14 12.42 -20.56
N ARG A 64 13.87 13.43 -21.39
CA ARG A 64 13.30 14.71 -20.93
C ARG A 64 11.89 14.51 -20.37
N CYS A 65 11.60 15.16 -19.23
CA CYS A 65 10.26 15.24 -18.68
C CYS A 65 9.50 16.40 -19.34
N ALA A 66 8.51 16.09 -20.17
CA ALA A 66 7.64 17.10 -20.79
C ALA A 66 6.63 17.67 -19.77
N GLN A 67 5.98 18.78 -20.11
CA GLN A 67 4.91 19.38 -19.28
C GLN A 67 3.77 18.38 -19.08
N GLU A 68 3.28 17.79 -20.17
CA GLU A 68 2.22 16.77 -20.17
C GLU A 68 2.78 15.35 -20.03
N CYS A 69 3.69 15.14 -19.08
CA CYS A 69 4.25 13.81 -18.84
C CYS A 69 3.22 12.91 -18.14
N PRO A 70 2.83 11.75 -18.72
CA PRO A 70 1.79 10.89 -18.15
C PRO A 70 2.18 10.24 -16.82
N PHE A 71 3.47 10.29 -16.46
CA PHE A 71 4.00 9.74 -15.22
C PHE A 71 4.23 10.79 -14.14
N SER A 72 4.38 12.06 -14.49
CA SER A 72 4.83 13.10 -13.56
C SER A 72 3.90 13.31 -12.36
N PRO A 73 2.56 13.30 -12.53
CA PRO A 73 1.65 13.45 -11.39
C PRO A 73 1.71 12.31 -10.37
N TYR A 74 2.14 11.12 -10.78
CA TYR A 74 2.02 9.89 -9.97
C TYR A 74 3.36 9.32 -9.50
N PHE A 75 4.47 9.68 -10.15
CA PHE A 75 5.81 9.15 -9.86
C PHE A 75 6.79 10.27 -9.49
N SER A 76 6.74 10.69 -8.23
CA SER A 76 7.61 11.72 -7.66
C SER A 76 9.11 11.38 -7.78
N PRO A 77 9.99 12.34 -8.09
CA PRO A 77 11.44 12.12 -8.08
C PRO A 77 12.00 11.70 -6.72
N HIS A 78 11.28 11.95 -5.62
CA HIS A 78 11.67 11.57 -4.26
C HIS A 78 11.40 10.08 -3.96
N GLU A 79 10.60 9.41 -4.81
CA GLU A 79 10.23 8.00 -4.63
C GLU A 79 10.61 7.15 -5.86
N PRO A 80 11.90 7.12 -6.27
CA PRO A 80 12.33 6.47 -7.51
C PRO A 80 12.06 4.97 -7.53
N HIS A 81 11.99 4.33 -6.36
CA HIS A 81 11.71 2.91 -6.21
C HIS A 81 10.30 2.54 -6.69
N LYS A 82 9.31 3.43 -6.54
CA LYS A 82 7.93 3.19 -7.02
C LYS A 82 7.90 2.93 -8.52
N PHE A 83 8.51 3.84 -9.30
CA PHE A 83 8.57 3.67 -10.75
C PHE A 83 9.47 2.50 -11.17
N ALA A 84 10.59 2.27 -10.47
CA ALA A 84 11.48 1.15 -10.77
C ALA A 84 10.76 -0.21 -10.65
N SER A 85 9.94 -0.40 -9.60
CA SER A 85 9.17 -1.62 -9.42
C SER A 85 8.14 -1.83 -10.53
N VAL A 86 7.31 -0.82 -10.82
CA VAL A 86 6.29 -0.95 -11.88
C VAL A 86 6.91 -1.10 -13.27
N HIS A 87 8.03 -0.43 -13.53
CA HIS A 87 8.76 -0.57 -14.79
C HIS A 87 9.27 -2.01 -14.98
N LYS A 88 9.79 -2.62 -13.91
CA LYS A 88 10.32 -3.99 -13.95
C LYS A 88 9.22 -5.03 -14.16
N VAL A 89 8.03 -4.83 -13.59
CA VAL A 89 6.94 -5.84 -13.65
C VAL A 89 6.03 -5.65 -14.85
N PHE A 90 5.61 -4.41 -15.12
CA PHE A 90 4.62 -4.10 -16.14
C PHE A 90 5.23 -3.47 -17.40
N GLY A 91 6.36 -2.78 -17.27
CA GLY A 91 6.98 -2.02 -18.36
C GLY A 91 6.35 -0.61 -18.52
N ALA A 92 7.17 0.36 -18.93
CA ALA A 92 6.76 1.77 -18.97
C ALA A 92 5.60 2.01 -19.93
N SER A 93 5.63 1.39 -21.12
CA SER A 93 4.60 1.57 -22.14
C SER A 93 3.23 1.06 -21.68
N ASN A 94 3.19 -0.10 -21.01
CA ASN A 94 1.96 -0.67 -20.49
C ASN A 94 1.39 0.18 -19.35
N VAL A 95 2.25 0.64 -18.43
CA VAL A 95 1.82 1.56 -17.35
C VAL A 95 1.25 2.84 -17.94
N SER A 96 1.91 3.43 -18.94
CA SER A 96 1.40 4.64 -19.61
C SER A 96 0.04 4.39 -20.25
N LYS A 97 -0.13 3.26 -20.94
CA LYS A 97 -1.37 2.91 -21.62
C LYS A 97 -2.51 2.72 -20.60
N LEU A 98 -2.29 1.92 -19.56
CA LEU A 98 -3.26 1.68 -18.48
C LEU A 98 -3.68 2.98 -17.80
N LEU A 99 -2.74 3.86 -17.47
CA LEU A 99 -3.08 5.14 -16.85
C LEU A 99 -3.94 6.01 -17.79
N MET A 100 -3.70 5.98 -19.10
CA MET A 100 -4.51 6.76 -20.05
C MET A 100 -5.90 6.17 -20.29
N GLU A 101 -6.07 4.86 -20.13
CA GLU A 101 -7.38 4.17 -20.21
C GLU A 101 -8.25 4.41 -18.95
N VAL A 102 -7.63 4.76 -17.81
CA VAL A 102 -8.33 5.06 -16.56
C VAL A 102 -8.75 6.54 -16.51
N PRO A 103 -9.98 6.86 -16.03
CA PRO A 103 -10.42 8.23 -15.80
C PRO A 103 -9.44 8.99 -14.90
N GLU A 104 -9.19 10.27 -15.20
CA GLU A 104 -8.15 11.05 -14.52
C GLU A 104 -8.25 11.03 -12.98
N SER A 105 -9.48 11.07 -12.46
CA SER A 105 -9.78 11.01 -11.02
C SER A 105 -9.32 9.73 -10.34
N GLN A 106 -9.14 8.63 -11.08
CA GLN A 106 -8.76 7.31 -10.55
C GLN A 106 -7.30 6.96 -10.85
N ARG A 107 -6.59 7.75 -11.66
CA ARG A 107 -5.21 7.43 -12.09
C ARG A 107 -4.22 7.37 -10.93
N ALA A 108 -4.42 8.19 -9.90
CA ALA A 108 -3.60 8.13 -8.69
C ALA A 108 -3.74 6.78 -7.98
N ASP A 109 -4.97 6.31 -7.80
CA ASP A 109 -5.26 5.01 -7.17
C ASP A 109 -4.79 3.84 -8.04
N ALA A 110 -4.95 3.94 -9.36
CA ALA A 110 -4.42 2.96 -10.30
C ALA A 110 -2.88 2.89 -10.22
N ALA A 111 -2.18 4.02 -10.19
CA ALA A 111 -0.73 4.06 -10.03
C ALA A 111 -0.29 3.44 -8.69
N ASN A 112 -0.98 3.75 -7.59
CA ASN A 112 -0.70 3.16 -6.28
C ASN A 112 -0.92 1.63 -6.28
N SER A 113 -1.97 1.16 -6.95
CA SER A 113 -2.29 -0.27 -7.08
C SER A 113 -1.22 -1.00 -7.89
N LEU A 114 -0.78 -0.43 -9.01
CA LEU A 114 0.33 -0.96 -9.81
C LEU A 114 1.62 -1.02 -8.99
N VAL A 115 1.92 0.00 -8.18
CA VAL A 115 3.10 0.00 -7.30
C VAL A 115 3.01 -1.13 -6.26
N TYR A 116 1.86 -1.31 -5.64
CA TYR A 116 1.63 -2.40 -4.69
C TYR A 116 1.83 -3.76 -5.36
N GLU A 117 1.15 -4.02 -6.46
CA GLU A 117 1.22 -5.29 -7.19
C GLU A 117 2.63 -5.60 -7.67
N ALA A 118 3.33 -4.59 -8.22
CA ALA A 118 4.72 -4.75 -8.64
C ALA A 118 5.62 -5.12 -7.46
N ASN A 119 5.48 -4.45 -6.32
CA ASN A 119 6.29 -4.75 -5.14
C ASN A 119 6.01 -6.17 -4.60
N VAL A 120 4.74 -6.61 -4.59
CA VAL A 120 4.41 -7.97 -4.16
C VAL A 120 4.98 -8.99 -5.16
N ARG A 121 4.84 -8.77 -6.47
CA ARG A 121 5.39 -9.65 -7.51
C ARG A 121 6.92 -9.74 -7.47
N LEU A 122 7.60 -8.68 -7.05
CA LEU A 122 9.06 -8.70 -6.88
C LEU A 122 9.51 -9.48 -5.64
N ARG A 123 8.68 -9.52 -4.58
CA ARG A 123 8.95 -10.35 -3.39
C ARG A 123 8.56 -11.82 -3.60
N ASP A 124 7.47 -12.06 -4.32
CA ASP A 124 6.98 -13.37 -4.70
C ASP A 124 6.83 -13.45 -6.23
N PRO A 125 7.88 -13.87 -6.94
CA PRO A 125 7.86 -14.00 -8.41
C PRO A 125 6.92 -15.09 -8.92
N VAL A 126 6.47 -16.01 -8.06
CA VAL A 126 5.61 -17.13 -8.46
C VAL A 126 4.15 -16.71 -8.38
N TYR A 127 3.69 -16.29 -7.20
CA TYR A 127 2.27 -16.01 -6.96
C TYR A 127 1.94 -14.52 -6.85
N GLY A 128 2.89 -13.65 -6.51
CA GLY A 128 2.66 -12.21 -6.38
C GLY A 128 1.42 -11.88 -5.52
N CYS A 129 0.54 -11.01 -6.02
CA CYS A 129 -0.70 -10.64 -5.31
C CYS A 129 -1.69 -11.81 -5.17
N MET A 130 -1.66 -12.82 -6.04
CA MET A 130 -2.53 -13.99 -5.93
C MET A 130 -2.22 -14.79 -4.65
N GLY A 131 -0.95 -14.89 -4.24
CA GLY A 131 -0.59 -15.55 -2.99
C GLY A 131 -1.21 -14.84 -1.77
N ALA A 132 -1.20 -13.51 -1.77
CA ALA A 132 -1.86 -12.73 -0.73
C ALA A 132 -3.38 -12.94 -0.72
N ILE A 133 -4.01 -12.98 -1.90
CA ILE A 133 -5.45 -13.26 -2.02
C ILE A 133 -5.77 -14.65 -1.46
N SER A 134 -5.04 -15.68 -1.86
CA SER A 134 -5.27 -17.05 -1.37
C SER A 134 -5.09 -17.17 0.14
N ALA A 135 -4.06 -16.55 0.71
CA ALA A 135 -3.84 -16.55 2.15
C ALA A 135 -5.00 -15.86 2.90
N LEU A 136 -5.47 -14.71 2.41
CA LEU A 136 -6.62 -14.01 2.99
C LEU A 136 -7.91 -14.82 2.88
N GLN A 137 -8.14 -15.49 1.74
CA GLN A 137 -9.30 -16.37 1.56
C GLN A 137 -9.29 -17.54 2.56
N GLN A 138 -8.14 -18.17 2.77
CA GLN A 138 -7.99 -19.22 3.78
C GLN A 138 -8.24 -18.69 5.19
N GLN A 139 -7.76 -17.49 5.51
CA GLN A 139 -7.99 -16.86 6.81
C GLN A 139 -9.48 -16.55 7.04
N VAL A 140 -10.18 -16.03 6.03
CA VAL A 140 -11.62 -15.80 6.09
C VAL A 140 -12.38 -17.11 6.34
N GLN A 141 -12.01 -18.19 5.64
CA GLN A 141 -12.64 -19.50 5.83
C GLN A 141 -12.39 -20.05 7.23
N ALA A 142 -11.16 -19.97 7.74
CA ALA A 142 -10.81 -20.42 9.08
C ALA A 142 -11.59 -19.65 10.16
N LEU A 143 -11.63 -18.32 10.08
CA LEU A 143 -12.38 -17.49 11.02
C LEU A 143 -13.89 -17.75 10.94
N GLN A 144 -14.43 -17.98 9.74
CA GLN A 144 -15.84 -18.32 9.57
C GLN A 144 -16.18 -19.69 10.19
N ALA A 145 -15.28 -20.66 10.08
CA ALA A 145 -15.44 -21.98 10.71
C ALA A 145 -15.40 -21.86 12.24
N GLU A 146 -14.45 -21.11 12.80
CA GLU A 146 -14.35 -20.86 14.24
C GLU A 146 -15.61 -20.18 14.78
N LEU A 147 -16.05 -19.11 14.12
CA LEU A 147 -17.28 -18.39 14.49
C LEU A 147 -18.50 -19.29 14.43
N THR A 148 -18.58 -20.20 13.45
CA THR A 148 -19.68 -21.18 13.34
C THR A 148 -19.63 -22.20 14.49
N ALA A 149 -18.45 -22.69 14.84
CA ALA A 149 -18.28 -23.60 15.97
C ALA A 149 -18.69 -22.96 17.31
N VAL A 150 -18.26 -21.71 17.55
CA VAL A 150 -18.63 -20.95 18.77
C VAL A 150 -20.14 -20.72 18.82
N ARG A 151 -20.77 -20.35 17.70
CA ARG A 151 -22.25 -20.18 17.64
C ARG A 151 -22.97 -21.48 17.95
N ALA A 152 -22.51 -22.61 17.41
CA ALA A 152 -23.09 -23.92 17.70
C ALA A 152 -22.97 -24.27 19.19
N GLU A 153 -21.83 -23.96 19.81
CA GLU A 153 -21.61 -24.21 21.22
C GLU A 153 -22.51 -23.33 22.12
N ILE A 154 -22.66 -22.05 21.81
CA ILE A 154 -23.61 -21.16 22.50
C ILE A 154 -25.03 -21.71 22.43
N LEU A 155 -25.48 -22.18 21.27
CA LEU A 155 -26.81 -22.77 21.13
C LEU A 155 -26.98 -24.00 22.01
N LYS A 156 -25.99 -24.90 22.06
CA LYS A 156 -26.04 -26.07 22.95
C LYS A 156 -26.19 -25.67 24.42
N TYR A 157 -25.46 -24.65 24.89
CA TYR A 157 -25.59 -24.17 26.26
C TYR A 157 -26.99 -23.62 26.54
N LYS A 158 -27.55 -22.82 25.61
CA LYS A 158 -28.91 -22.29 25.75
C LYS A 158 -29.97 -23.39 25.78
N PHE A 159 -29.87 -24.41 24.92
CA PHE A 159 -30.79 -25.55 24.94
C PHE A 159 -30.69 -26.37 26.23
N ARG A 160 -29.48 -26.53 26.79
CA ARG A 160 -29.31 -27.20 28.09
C ARG A 160 -29.95 -26.38 29.21
N GLU A 161 -29.75 -25.08 29.23
CA GLU A 161 -30.33 -24.18 30.22
C GLU A 161 -31.87 -24.21 30.20
N THR A 162 -32.48 -24.15 29.00
CA THR A 162 -33.94 -24.25 28.86
C THR A 162 -34.48 -25.63 29.21
N ALA A 163 -33.76 -26.72 28.87
CA ALA A 163 -34.17 -28.07 29.23
C ALA A 163 -34.14 -28.31 30.75
N VAL A 164 -33.11 -27.79 31.45
CA VAL A 164 -33.02 -27.87 32.92
C VAL A 164 -34.13 -27.05 33.57
N ALA A 165 -34.40 -25.83 33.08
CA ALA A 165 -35.49 -25.00 33.58
C ALA A 165 -36.87 -25.65 33.37
N ALA A 166 -37.11 -26.26 32.20
CA ALA A 166 -38.36 -26.97 31.91
C ALA A 166 -38.52 -28.21 32.80
N ALA A 167 -37.47 -29.00 33.01
CA ALA A 167 -37.50 -30.16 33.90
C ALA A 167 -37.79 -29.75 35.36
N ALA A 168 -37.17 -28.67 35.85
CA ALA A 168 -37.45 -28.14 37.17
C ALA A 168 -38.91 -27.68 37.32
N ALA A 169 -39.47 -27.02 36.30
CA ALA A 169 -40.87 -26.60 36.30
C ALA A 169 -41.83 -27.80 36.35
N VAL A 170 -41.55 -28.88 35.61
CA VAL A 170 -42.36 -30.12 35.66
C VAL A 170 -42.33 -30.76 37.04
N VAL A 171 -41.16 -30.80 37.70
CA VAL A 171 -41.04 -31.33 39.07
C VAL A 171 -41.86 -30.49 40.06
N VAL A 172 -41.84 -29.16 39.95
CA VAL A 172 -42.63 -28.28 40.83
C VAL A 172 -44.14 -28.46 40.65
N VAL A 173 -44.62 -28.76 39.43
CA VAL A 173 -46.06 -28.98 39.16
C VAL A 173 -46.54 -30.36 39.66
N LEU A 174 -45.63 -31.32 39.85
CA LEU A 174 -45.96 -32.69 40.31
C LEU A 174 -45.93 -32.87 41.84
N ILE A 175 -45.52 -31.85 42.60
CA ILE A 175 -45.47 -31.85 44.08
C ILE A 175 -46.67 -31.06 44.61
#